data_AF-A0A8J3IWT4-F1
#
_entry.id   AF-A0A8J3IWT4-F1
#
_cell.length_a   1.000
_cell.length_b   1.000
_cell.length_c   1.000
_cell.angle_alpha   90.00
_cell.angle_beta   90.00
_cell.angle_gamma   90.00
#
_symmetry.space_group_name_H-M   'P 1'
#
loop_
_entity.id
_entity.type
_entity.pdbx_description
1 polymer ?
#
loop_
_entity_poly.entity_id
_entity_poly.type
_entity_poly.pdbx_seq_one_letter_code
_entity_poly.pdbx_strand_id
1 'polypeptide(L)'
;MEITSCLSIFLYQYGQLLLHPQRQRHLLLPYLMPACSDFATSSNQDLIGFAAERWDEWYGFPEEEARAHMESHLASGNALLLLDALDEAVAGGTDEMARSSYSHVLEAIQRVATRYREISIVITARKAGYYRNAHISGFTELEVLEFRPEEINEFVDNWFTYHPAPSKYATASELKAQLAQNTRIQSLAANPLLLCLIVMVYESHQDLPVKRSSIYKDCIDTLLYRWDTSRDIRRRRKFKIEHKQQLLIEIAWHFHRQGKRYFPEDELLQVIADFLPTVDHLAEEKRAILNEIEEENGLLKEQARGWHGFLHLTLQEYLVAQHLVGRGADGLDELLKHCGDPWWEEVMLLYAGSVSDASPLLRSLLKREKQDWPWEDIFHTFLLWAGQCLTTKPRLVQRELRDEIIGRLFALLMRNDSPYVLCKQIVRTLLELGDSDVKEKILLLIKDKQNDGEVRRSFAQALGELREKSVVPDLLALLKDKREDREVRQAIARALGELGEKTIAPELLVVLKDKRNDSEVRQSIAEALGKLGEKTVMPDLLVVLKDKRNSRYLRQFITIALITLEQKEKYTSLSLPPAE
;
A
#
# COMPACT_ATOMS: atom_id res chain seq x y z
N MET A 1 -2.59 19.38 -9.28
CA MET A 1 -3.22 18.34 -8.45
C MET A 1 -2.21 17.98 -7.39
N GLU A 2 -2.40 18.41 -6.14
CA GLU A 2 -1.46 18.04 -5.08
C GLU A 2 -1.61 16.55 -4.78
N ILE A 3 -0.57 15.78 -5.04
CA ILE A 3 -0.52 14.37 -4.65
C ILE A 3 -0.39 14.35 -3.12
N THR A 4 -1.50 14.14 -2.42
CA THR A 4 -1.56 14.05 -0.96
C THR A 4 -1.84 12.61 -0.52
N SER A 5 -1.60 12.29 0.75
CA SER A 5 -1.81 10.95 1.27
C SER A 5 -3.28 10.50 1.11
N CYS A 6 -3.53 9.22 0.84
CA CYS A 6 -4.90 8.70 0.65
C CYS A 6 -5.80 8.93 1.88
N LEU A 7 -5.21 8.99 3.08
CA LEU A 7 -5.90 9.28 4.33
C LEU A 7 -6.33 10.74 4.44
N SER A 8 -5.46 11.67 4.01
CA SER A 8 -5.79 13.10 3.92
C SER A 8 -6.89 13.36 2.90
N ILE A 9 -6.83 12.69 1.73
CA ILE A 9 -7.90 12.75 0.71
C ILE A 9 -9.22 12.23 1.27
N PHE A 10 -9.19 11.10 2.00
CA PHE A 10 -10.37 10.54 2.64
C PHE A 10 -11.02 11.52 3.61
N LEU A 11 -10.24 12.12 4.54
CA LEU A 11 -10.77 13.10 5.49
C LEU A 11 -11.37 14.32 4.79
N TYR A 12 -10.67 14.83 3.78
CA TYR A 12 -11.12 16.00 3.03
C TYR A 12 -12.42 15.72 2.27
N GLN A 13 -12.50 14.59 1.56
CA GLN A 13 -13.71 14.18 0.85
C GLN A 13 -14.86 13.86 1.81
N TYR A 14 -14.58 13.27 2.96
CA TYR A 14 -15.59 13.01 3.99
C TYR A 14 -16.17 14.31 4.54
N GLY A 15 -15.32 15.30 4.83
CA GLY A 15 -15.74 16.65 5.20
C GLY A 15 -16.62 17.31 4.13
N GLN A 16 -16.19 17.28 2.87
CA GLN A 16 -16.97 17.83 1.76
C GLN A 16 -18.34 17.13 1.56
N LEU A 17 -18.38 15.81 1.71
CA LEU A 17 -19.59 15.02 1.53
C LEU A 17 -20.65 15.33 2.61
N LEU A 18 -20.22 15.67 3.83
CA LEU A 18 -21.10 16.10 4.91
C LEU A 18 -21.66 17.52 4.70
N LEU A 19 -20.91 18.38 4.01
CA LEU A 19 -21.36 19.72 3.63
C LEU A 19 -22.31 19.71 2.42
N HIS A 20 -22.49 18.57 1.74
CA HIS A 20 -23.32 18.50 0.54
C HIS A 20 -24.83 18.65 0.87
N PRO A 21 -25.56 19.58 0.23
CA PRO A 21 -26.94 19.94 0.60
C PRO A 21 -27.93 18.78 0.63
N GLN A 22 -27.75 17.78 -0.24
CA GLN A 22 -28.65 16.62 -0.34
C GLN A 22 -28.48 15.58 0.79
N ARG A 23 -27.42 15.68 1.61
CA ARG A 23 -27.13 14.74 2.72
C ARG A 23 -27.26 15.35 4.12
N GLN A 24 -27.70 16.61 4.24
CA GLN A 24 -28.03 17.27 5.51
C GLN A 24 -29.28 16.68 6.21
N ARG A 25 -29.32 15.36 6.46
CA ARG A 25 -30.37 14.73 7.26
C ARG A 25 -30.08 14.81 8.76
N HIS A 26 -28.84 15.12 9.15
CA HIS A 26 -28.40 15.36 10.52
C HIS A 26 -27.56 16.64 10.58
N LEU A 27 -27.87 17.54 11.51
CA LEU A 27 -27.29 18.88 11.74
C LEU A 27 -25.81 18.87 12.20
N LEU A 28 -24.99 17.92 11.78
CA LEU A 28 -23.58 17.84 12.17
C LEU A 28 -22.76 18.86 11.37
N LEU A 29 -22.12 19.80 12.08
CA LEU A 29 -21.11 20.69 11.52
C LEU A 29 -19.73 20.01 11.61
N PRO A 30 -19.08 19.67 10.48
CA PRO A 30 -17.73 19.15 10.51
C PRO A 30 -16.74 20.27 10.79
N TYR A 31 -15.94 20.11 11.84
CA TYR A 31 -14.78 20.92 12.13
C TYR A 31 -13.54 20.15 11.67
N LEU A 32 -13.02 20.53 10.50
CA LEU A 32 -11.74 20.05 10.03
C LEU A 32 -10.64 20.79 10.78
N MET A 33 -9.86 20.04 11.55
CA MET A 33 -8.64 20.57 12.15
C MET A 33 -7.52 20.53 11.11
N PRO A 34 -6.59 21.50 11.13
CA PRO A 34 -5.31 21.39 10.44
C PRO A 34 -4.56 20.12 10.85
N ALA A 35 -3.49 19.77 10.11
CA ALA A 35 -2.72 18.57 10.40
C ALA A 35 -2.23 18.57 11.86
N CYS A 36 -2.16 17.39 12.48
CA CYS A 36 -1.71 17.26 13.88
C CYS A 36 -0.30 17.82 14.09
N SER A 37 0.52 17.84 13.04
CA SER A 37 1.83 18.50 12.97
C SER A 37 1.75 20.01 13.23
N ASP A 38 0.75 20.69 12.68
CA ASP A 38 0.54 22.13 12.87
C ASP A 38 0.17 22.46 14.31
N PHE A 39 -0.62 21.60 14.96
CA PHE A 39 -0.93 21.75 16.38
C PHE A 39 0.29 21.47 17.25
N ALA A 40 1.04 20.40 16.94
CA ALA A 40 2.24 20.00 17.68
C ALA A 40 3.32 21.11 17.73
N THR A 41 3.38 21.95 16.69
CA THR A 41 4.32 23.06 16.56
C THR A 41 3.76 24.41 17.05
N SER A 42 2.47 24.46 17.38
CA SER A 42 1.83 25.68 17.87
C SER A 42 2.14 25.94 19.35
N SER A 43 1.98 27.19 19.78
CA SER A 43 2.00 27.55 21.20
C SER A 43 0.74 27.13 21.97
N ASN A 44 -0.26 26.58 21.28
CA ASN A 44 -1.54 26.25 21.88
C ASN A 44 -1.46 24.99 22.75
N GLN A 45 -2.12 25.10 23.90
CA GLN A 45 -2.28 23.99 24.84
C GLN A 45 -3.58 23.21 24.61
N ASP A 46 -4.50 23.79 23.85
CA ASP A 46 -5.83 23.26 23.62
C ASP A 46 -6.21 23.28 22.13
N LEU A 47 -6.78 22.17 21.65
CA LEU A 47 -7.13 21.98 20.24
C LEU A 47 -8.19 22.96 19.73
N ILE A 48 -9.11 23.39 20.61
CA ILE A 48 -10.20 24.28 20.20
C ILE A 48 -9.71 25.71 20.05
N GLY A 49 -8.84 26.16 20.94
CA GLY A 49 -8.11 27.43 20.83
C GLY A 49 -7.24 27.46 19.58
N PHE A 50 -6.49 26.38 19.33
CA PHE A 50 -5.74 26.26 18.08
C PHE A 50 -6.63 26.38 16.84
N ALA A 51 -7.77 25.69 16.81
CA ALA A 51 -8.70 25.78 15.69
C ALA A 51 -9.28 27.18 15.50
N ALA A 52 -9.63 27.85 16.61
CA ALA A 52 -10.16 29.19 16.63
C ALA A 52 -9.14 30.21 16.09
N GLU A 53 -7.87 30.09 16.48
CA GLU A 53 -6.78 30.93 15.96
C GLU A 53 -6.64 30.74 14.44
N ARG A 54 -6.70 29.50 13.94
CA ARG A 54 -6.63 29.24 12.49
C ARG A 54 -7.83 29.78 11.71
N TRP A 55 -9.00 29.80 12.33
CA TRP A 55 -10.18 30.40 11.70
C TRP A 55 -10.04 31.91 11.55
N ASP A 56 -9.41 32.57 12.52
CA ASP A 56 -9.06 33.99 12.40
C ASP A 56 -8.01 34.20 11.30
N GLU A 57 -6.91 33.43 11.31
CA GLU A 57 -5.85 33.51 10.30
C GLU A 57 -6.35 33.30 8.87
N TRP A 58 -7.19 32.29 8.64
CA TRP A 58 -7.58 31.86 7.29
C TRP A 58 -8.85 32.53 6.77
N TYR A 59 -9.78 32.88 7.66
CA TYR A 59 -11.11 33.34 7.27
C TYR A 59 -11.47 34.71 7.86
N GLY A 60 -10.61 35.28 8.72
CA GLY A 60 -10.88 36.54 9.42
C GLY A 60 -12.05 36.44 10.39
N PHE A 61 -12.32 35.23 10.91
CA PHE A 61 -13.37 34.99 11.89
C PHE A 61 -12.78 35.12 13.30
N PRO A 62 -13.16 36.14 14.10
CA PRO A 62 -12.48 36.48 15.35
C PRO A 62 -12.34 35.28 16.30
N GLU A 63 -11.15 35.06 16.85
CA GLU A 63 -10.81 33.88 17.66
C GLU A 63 -11.82 33.62 18.80
N GLU A 64 -12.21 34.65 19.57
CA GLU A 64 -13.16 34.49 20.67
C GLU A 64 -14.55 34.02 20.19
N GLU A 65 -15.01 34.55 19.05
CA GLU A 65 -16.28 34.15 18.44
C GLU A 65 -16.19 32.75 17.85
N ALA A 66 -15.06 32.41 17.20
CA ALA A 66 -14.76 31.08 16.67
C ALA A 66 -14.85 30.04 17.78
N ARG A 67 -14.13 30.30 18.88
CA ARG A 67 -14.06 29.42 20.04
C ARG A 67 -15.44 29.21 20.66
N ALA A 68 -16.18 30.28 20.93
CA ALA A 68 -17.51 30.19 21.52
C ALA A 68 -18.47 29.41 20.62
N HIS A 69 -18.41 29.64 19.31
CA HIS A 69 -19.21 28.92 18.34
C HIS A 69 -18.89 27.41 18.33
N MET A 70 -17.61 27.04 18.26
CA MET A 70 -17.18 25.64 18.29
C MET A 70 -17.57 24.95 19.59
N GLU A 71 -17.29 25.56 20.75
CA GLU A 71 -17.63 24.99 22.06
C GLU A 71 -19.14 24.75 22.21
N SER A 72 -19.98 25.66 21.68
CA SER A 72 -21.44 25.48 21.67
C SER A 72 -21.88 24.27 20.83
N HIS A 73 -21.28 24.04 19.66
CA HIS A 73 -21.61 22.89 18.80
C HIS A 73 -21.07 21.58 19.35
N LEU A 74 -19.86 21.61 19.92
CA LEU A 74 -19.26 20.46 20.60
C LEU A 74 -20.07 20.04 21.83
N ALA A 75 -20.54 21.01 22.62
CA ALA A 75 -21.38 20.75 23.79
C ALA A 75 -22.78 20.22 23.45
N SER A 76 -23.32 20.58 22.28
CA SER A 76 -24.64 20.12 21.82
C SER A 76 -24.61 18.80 21.04
N GLY A 77 -23.44 18.18 20.89
CA GLY A 77 -23.28 16.94 20.11
C GLY A 77 -23.43 17.14 18.59
N ASN A 78 -23.61 18.37 18.12
CA ASN A 78 -23.84 18.71 16.72
C ASN A 78 -22.53 18.98 15.95
N ALA A 79 -21.47 18.28 16.33
CA ALA A 79 -20.13 18.51 15.82
C ALA A 79 -19.43 17.19 15.50
N LEU A 80 -18.62 17.22 14.45
CA LEU A 80 -17.68 16.17 14.08
C LEU A 80 -16.29 16.78 14.02
N LEU A 81 -15.34 16.22 14.76
CA LEU A 81 -13.95 16.66 14.74
C LEU A 81 -13.13 15.75 13.82
N LEU A 82 -12.48 16.32 12.81
CA LEU A 82 -11.60 15.59 11.89
C LEU A 82 -10.16 16.04 12.12
N LEU A 83 -9.28 15.11 12.51
CA LEU A 83 -7.86 15.34 12.80
C LEU A 83 -7.00 14.56 11.80
N ASP A 84 -6.18 15.24 11.01
CA ASP A 84 -5.34 14.59 10.01
C ASP A 84 -3.93 14.28 10.54
N ALA A 85 -3.40 13.13 10.13
CA ALA A 85 -2.01 12.71 10.26
C ALA A 85 -1.41 12.77 11.69
N LEU A 86 -1.99 12.03 12.63
CA LEU A 86 -1.46 11.92 13.99
C LEU A 86 0.00 11.42 14.02
N ASP A 87 0.40 10.52 13.11
CA ASP A 87 1.78 10.05 13.02
C ASP A 87 2.80 11.15 12.65
N GLU A 88 2.33 12.31 12.19
CA GLU A 88 3.13 13.47 11.82
C GLU A 88 3.19 14.52 12.94
N ALA A 89 2.61 14.26 14.12
CA ALA A 89 2.63 15.14 15.31
C ALA A 89 4.02 15.23 16.00
N VAL A 90 5.08 15.29 15.21
CA VAL A 90 6.47 15.24 15.63
C VAL A 90 7.10 16.62 15.39
N ALA A 91 7.55 17.27 16.46
CA ALA A 91 8.11 18.62 16.42
C ALA A 91 9.42 18.70 17.24
N GLY A 92 10.33 19.57 16.81
CA GLY A 92 11.63 19.79 17.45
C GLY A 92 12.78 19.03 16.80
N GLY A 93 14.02 19.42 17.08
CA GLY A 93 15.22 18.89 16.41
C GLY A 93 15.81 17.61 17.01
N THR A 94 15.19 17.04 18.05
CA THR A 94 15.68 15.85 18.77
C THR A 94 14.57 14.84 19.01
N ASP A 95 14.94 13.56 19.18
CA ASP A 95 14.00 12.46 19.45
C ASP A 95 13.16 12.67 20.72
N GLU A 96 13.72 13.34 21.73
CA GLU A 96 13.02 13.65 22.98
C GLU A 96 11.94 14.72 22.77
N MET A 97 12.24 15.76 21.99
CA MET A 97 11.26 16.79 21.62
C MET A 97 10.15 16.19 20.75
N ALA A 98 10.52 15.35 19.79
CA ALA A 98 9.62 14.60 18.93
C ALA A 98 8.60 13.75 19.71
N ARG A 99 9.05 13.01 20.73
CA ARG A 99 8.16 12.22 21.59
C ARG A 99 7.27 13.10 22.47
N SER A 100 7.81 14.20 22.96
CA SER A 100 7.08 15.15 23.81
C SER A 100 5.96 15.85 23.04
N SER A 101 6.22 16.27 21.80
CA SER A 101 5.21 16.89 20.94
C SER A 101 4.09 15.92 20.60
N TYR A 102 4.43 14.67 20.27
CA TYR A 102 3.43 13.63 19.98
C TYR A 102 2.53 13.39 21.21
N SER A 103 3.14 13.30 22.38
CA SER A 103 2.42 13.11 23.66
C SER A 103 1.49 14.29 23.96
N HIS A 104 1.95 15.53 23.73
CA HIS A 104 1.14 16.74 23.88
C HIS A 104 -0.13 16.71 23.01
N VAL A 105 0.01 16.35 21.72
CA VAL A 105 -1.13 16.23 20.81
C VAL A 105 -2.10 15.16 21.29
N LEU A 106 -1.59 13.99 21.68
CA LEU A 106 -2.41 12.87 22.14
C LEU A 106 -3.19 13.24 23.41
N GLU A 107 -2.57 13.91 24.37
CA GLU A 107 -3.24 14.41 25.57
C GLU A 107 -4.34 15.43 25.23
N ALA A 108 -4.07 16.35 24.30
CA ALA A 108 -5.07 17.35 23.90
C ALA A 108 -6.30 16.69 23.26
N ILE A 109 -6.11 15.69 22.40
CA ILE A 109 -7.20 14.91 21.81
C ILE A 109 -7.99 14.19 22.90
N GLN A 110 -7.32 13.55 23.86
CA GLN A 110 -7.98 12.87 24.99
C GLN A 110 -8.78 13.84 25.87
N ARG A 111 -8.28 15.07 26.09
CA ARG A 111 -9.00 16.11 26.83
C ARG A 111 -10.33 16.47 26.13
N VAL A 112 -10.30 16.66 24.81
CA VAL A 112 -11.51 16.95 24.01
C VAL A 112 -12.48 15.77 24.05
N ALA A 113 -11.99 14.55 23.80
CA ALA A 113 -12.81 13.33 23.82
C ALA A 113 -13.46 13.08 25.20
N THR A 114 -12.76 13.40 26.28
CA THR A 114 -13.29 13.24 27.65
C THR A 114 -14.33 14.30 27.99
N ARG A 115 -14.12 15.55 27.52
CA ARG A 115 -14.98 16.71 27.79
C ARG A 115 -16.28 16.66 26.99
N TYR A 116 -16.20 16.27 25.71
CA TYR A 116 -17.34 16.23 24.79
C TYR A 116 -17.60 14.77 24.40
N ARG A 117 -18.46 14.09 25.16
CA ARG A 117 -18.72 12.64 24.96
C ARG A 117 -19.72 12.33 23.85
N GLU A 118 -20.49 13.32 23.43
CA GLU A 118 -21.57 13.16 22.44
C GLU A 118 -21.11 13.42 21.00
N ILE A 119 -19.90 13.94 20.81
CA ILE A 119 -19.36 14.22 19.48
C ILE A 119 -18.66 12.99 18.89
N SER A 120 -18.56 12.97 17.57
CA SER A 120 -17.69 12.03 16.87
C SER A 120 -16.34 12.67 16.58
N ILE A 121 -15.26 11.92 16.80
CA ILE A 121 -13.89 12.34 16.51
C ILE A 121 -13.28 11.29 15.58
N VAL A 122 -12.75 11.73 14.45
CA VAL A 122 -12.05 10.88 13.49
C VAL A 122 -10.61 11.35 13.39
N ILE A 123 -9.68 10.41 13.51
CA ILE A 123 -8.24 10.68 13.48
C ILE A 123 -7.64 9.76 12.42
N THR A 124 -6.81 10.29 11.54
CA THR A 124 -6.00 9.48 10.62
C THR A 124 -4.59 9.31 11.16
N ALA A 125 -4.03 8.12 10.96
CA ALA A 125 -2.63 7.83 11.25
C ALA A 125 -2.16 6.67 10.37
N ARG A 126 -0.86 6.64 10.04
CA ARG A 126 -0.26 5.46 9.41
C ARG A 126 0.00 4.36 10.41
N LYS A 127 -0.21 3.11 9.98
CA LYS A 127 -0.04 1.88 10.79
C LYS A 127 1.30 1.84 11.54
N ALA A 128 2.41 2.03 10.83
CA ALA A 128 3.74 1.94 11.42
C ALA A 128 4.02 3.06 12.44
N GLY A 129 3.56 4.29 12.17
CA GLY A 129 3.73 5.43 13.08
C GLY A 129 2.87 5.31 14.33
N TYR A 130 1.64 4.82 14.18
CA TYR A 130 0.71 4.60 15.28
C TYR A 130 1.21 3.52 16.26
N TYR A 131 1.63 2.35 15.75
CA TYR A 131 2.08 1.25 16.62
C TYR A 131 3.48 1.45 17.24
N ARG A 132 4.28 2.39 16.72
CA ARG A 132 5.57 2.76 17.31
C ARG A 132 5.44 3.71 18.51
N ASN A 133 4.31 4.40 18.63
CA ASN A 133 4.09 5.45 19.63
C ASN A 133 3.03 5.05 20.67
N ALA A 134 2.79 5.95 21.64
CA ALA A 134 1.75 5.77 22.64
C ALA A 134 0.37 5.68 21.98
N HIS A 135 -0.44 4.70 22.40
CA HIS A 135 -1.76 4.46 21.83
C HIS A 135 -2.82 5.39 22.44
N ILE A 136 -3.83 5.74 21.64
CA ILE A 136 -4.98 6.49 22.12
C ILE A 136 -6.06 5.54 22.67
N SER A 137 -6.50 5.75 23.90
CA SER A 137 -7.52 4.92 24.53
C SER A 137 -8.93 5.40 24.18
N GLY A 138 -9.87 4.46 24.01
CA GLY A 138 -11.30 4.77 23.86
C GLY A 138 -11.77 5.03 22.42
N PHE A 139 -10.94 4.70 21.43
CA PHE A 139 -11.25 4.83 20.01
C PHE A 139 -11.38 3.46 19.34
N THR A 140 -12.20 3.40 18.28
CA THR A 140 -12.29 2.22 17.41
C THR A 140 -11.26 2.34 16.29
N GLU A 141 -10.37 1.36 16.18
CA GLU A 141 -9.36 1.32 15.11
C GLU A 141 -9.99 0.79 13.81
N LEU A 142 -9.82 1.55 12.73
CA LEU A 142 -10.26 1.19 11.38
C LEU A 142 -9.06 1.23 10.44
N GLU A 143 -8.93 0.23 9.58
CA GLU A 143 -7.87 0.14 8.57
C GLU A 143 -8.43 0.46 7.19
N VAL A 144 -7.80 1.40 6.47
CA VAL A 144 -8.09 1.64 5.06
C VAL A 144 -7.48 0.51 4.26
N LEU A 145 -8.33 -0.27 3.62
CA LEU A 145 -7.93 -1.40 2.78
C LEU A 145 -7.45 -0.92 1.40
N GLU A 146 -6.65 -1.76 0.76
CA GLU A 146 -6.24 -1.57 -0.63
C GLU A 146 -7.46 -1.61 -1.58
N PHE A 147 -7.34 -0.93 -2.73
CA PHE A 147 -8.35 -0.98 -3.77
C PHE A 147 -8.52 -2.39 -4.32
N ARG A 148 -9.77 -2.81 -4.41
CA ARG A 148 -10.17 -4.01 -5.16
C ARG A 148 -10.06 -3.73 -6.66
N PRO A 149 -9.92 -4.75 -7.52
CA PRO A 149 -9.81 -4.53 -8.96
C PRO A 149 -10.95 -3.72 -9.57
N GLU A 150 -12.16 -3.86 -9.02
CA GLU A 150 -13.31 -3.04 -9.44
C GLU A 150 -13.11 -1.56 -9.11
N GLU A 151 -12.56 -1.25 -7.93
CA GLU A 151 -12.25 0.12 -7.48
C GLU A 151 -11.06 0.71 -8.25
N ILE A 152 -10.06 -0.11 -8.61
CA ILE A 152 -8.97 0.28 -9.51
C ILE A 152 -9.54 0.68 -10.88
N ASN A 153 -10.42 -0.14 -11.45
CA ASN A 153 -11.04 0.14 -12.74
C ASN A 153 -11.89 1.41 -12.70
N GLU A 154 -12.67 1.60 -11.64
CA GLU A 154 -13.47 2.81 -11.42
C GLU A 154 -12.59 4.05 -11.26
N PHE A 155 -11.49 3.95 -10.51
CA PHE A 155 -10.53 5.04 -10.39
C PHE A 155 -9.96 5.43 -11.76
N VAL A 156 -9.54 4.45 -12.58
CA VAL A 156 -9.02 4.70 -13.93
C VAL A 156 -10.08 5.35 -14.82
N ASP A 157 -11.31 4.84 -14.81
CA ASP A 157 -12.41 5.43 -15.59
C ASP A 157 -12.69 6.87 -15.18
N ASN A 158 -12.74 7.14 -13.88
CA ASN A 158 -12.92 8.50 -13.34
C ASN A 158 -11.76 9.41 -13.73
N TRP A 159 -10.52 8.93 -13.63
CA TRP A 159 -9.33 9.70 -14.01
C TRP A 159 -9.44 10.21 -15.44
N PHE A 160 -9.66 9.32 -16.41
CA PHE A 160 -9.76 9.69 -17.82
C PHE A 160 -11.04 10.46 -18.17
N THR A 161 -12.10 10.37 -17.35
CA THR A 161 -13.33 11.14 -17.54
C THR A 161 -13.14 12.60 -17.12
N TYR A 162 -12.54 12.84 -15.96
CA TYR A 162 -12.37 14.19 -15.39
C TYR A 162 -11.05 14.85 -15.80
N HIS A 163 -10.09 14.09 -16.30
CA HIS A 163 -8.84 14.57 -16.89
C HIS A 163 -8.70 14.09 -18.33
N PRO A 164 -9.54 14.60 -19.25
CA PRO A 164 -9.34 14.38 -20.68
C PRO A 164 -8.14 15.22 -21.15
N ALA A 165 -6.93 14.87 -20.71
CA ALA A 165 -5.72 15.38 -21.34
C ALA A 165 -5.73 14.97 -22.83
N PRO A 166 -5.14 15.76 -23.74
CA PRO A 166 -5.24 15.55 -25.18
C PRO A 166 -4.30 14.43 -25.64
N SER A 167 -4.52 13.20 -25.18
CA SER A 167 -3.94 12.02 -25.80
C SER A 167 -4.97 11.45 -26.78
N LYS A 168 -4.73 11.60 -28.08
CA LYS A 168 -5.53 10.95 -29.13
C LYS A 168 -5.52 9.40 -29.04
N TYR A 169 -4.75 8.81 -28.10
CA TYR A 169 -4.39 7.39 -28.11
C TYR A 169 -4.42 6.68 -26.75
N ALA A 170 -4.20 7.34 -25.62
CA ALA A 170 -4.24 6.69 -24.30
C ALA A 170 -5.69 6.54 -23.82
N THR A 171 -6.13 5.31 -23.55
CA THR A 171 -7.51 5.04 -23.12
C THR A 171 -7.55 4.29 -21.80
N ALA A 172 -8.57 4.58 -20.99
CA ALA A 172 -8.86 3.83 -19.77
C ALA A 172 -8.97 2.32 -20.04
N SER A 173 -9.58 1.93 -21.16
CA SER A 173 -9.74 0.53 -21.57
C SER A 173 -8.40 -0.18 -21.78
N GLU A 174 -7.44 0.47 -22.44
CA GLU A 174 -6.11 -0.10 -22.67
C GLU A 174 -5.29 -0.22 -21.38
N LEU A 175 -5.30 0.82 -20.52
CA LEU A 175 -4.64 0.75 -19.22
C LEU A 175 -5.22 -0.39 -18.36
N LYS A 176 -6.55 -0.49 -18.29
CA LYS A 176 -7.22 -1.60 -17.57
C LYS A 176 -6.82 -2.96 -18.13
N ALA A 177 -6.66 -3.09 -19.45
CA ALA A 177 -6.20 -4.33 -20.06
C ALA A 177 -4.73 -4.65 -19.70
N GLN A 178 -3.84 -3.67 -19.72
CA GLN A 178 -2.43 -3.85 -19.32
C GLN A 178 -2.31 -4.21 -17.84
N LEU A 179 -3.07 -3.54 -16.96
CA LEU A 179 -3.15 -3.87 -15.54
C LEU A 179 -3.66 -5.29 -15.33
N ALA A 180 -4.73 -5.70 -16.02
CA ALA A 180 -5.28 -7.04 -15.92
C ALA A 180 -4.33 -8.14 -16.45
N GLN A 181 -3.46 -7.82 -17.41
CA GLN A 181 -2.45 -8.74 -17.94
C GLN A 181 -1.22 -8.87 -17.03
N ASN A 182 -0.96 -7.88 -16.18
CA ASN A 182 0.18 -7.87 -15.28
C ASN A 182 -0.25 -7.87 -13.82
N THR A 183 -0.51 -9.06 -13.28
CA THR A 183 -0.95 -9.29 -11.89
C THR A 183 -0.09 -8.54 -10.86
N ARG A 184 1.22 -8.39 -11.14
CA ARG A 184 2.13 -7.68 -10.24
C ARG A 184 1.88 -6.18 -10.23
N ILE A 185 1.72 -5.57 -11.40
CA ILE A 185 1.37 -4.14 -11.48
C ILE A 185 -0.04 -3.91 -10.95
N GLN A 186 -0.97 -4.84 -11.18
CA GLN A 186 -2.30 -4.79 -10.57
C GLN A 186 -2.26 -4.80 -9.05
N SER A 187 -1.36 -5.60 -8.46
CA SER A 187 -1.12 -5.60 -7.00
C SER A 187 -0.58 -4.25 -6.52
N LEU A 188 0.35 -3.63 -7.26
CA LEU A 188 0.84 -2.29 -6.95
C LEU A 188 -0.25 -1.23 -7.07
N ALA A 189 -1.09 -1.33 -8.10
CA ALA A 189 -2.23 -0.47 -8.35
C ALA A 189 -3.32 -0.57 -7.27
N ALA A 190 -3.28 -1.58 -6.40
CA ALA A 190 -4.17 -1.66 -5.24
C ALA A 190 -3.86 -0.55 -4.22
N ASN A 191 -2.63 -0.02 -4.18
CA ASN A 191 -2.30 1.18 -3.43
C ASN A 191 -2.71 2.42 -4.25
N PRO A 192 -3.63 3.28 -3.77
CA PRO A 192 -4.15 4.39 -4.58
C PRO A 192 -3.08 5.40 -5.01
N LEU A 193 -2.04 5.63 -4.20
CA LEU A 193 -0.94 6.52 -4.58
C LEU A 193 -0.11 5.92 -5.71
N LEU A 194 0.21 4.63 -5.63
CA LEU A 194 0.90 3.93 -6.72
C LEU A 194 0.04 3.87 -7.98
N LEU A 195 -1.29 3.71 -7.85
CA LEU A 195 -2.21 3.79 -8.97
C LEU A 195 -2.16 5.17 -9.63
N CYS A 196 -2.19 6.26 -8.87
CA CYS A 196 -2.00 7.61 -9.41
C CYS A 196 -0.70 7.71 -10.21
N LEU A 197 0.41 7.22 -9.66
CA LEU A 197 1.72 7.24 -10.32
C LEU A 197 1.73 6.40 -11.61
N ILE A 198 1.14 5.20 -11.57
CA ILE A 198 1.00 4.30 -12.72
C ILE A 198 0.20 4.97 -13.84
N VAL A 199 -0.93 5.61 -13.50
CA VAL A 199 -1.76 6.33 -14.47
C VAL A 199 -0.99 7.50 -15.08
N MET A 200 -0.26 8.28 -14.28
CA MET A 200 0.58 9.40 -14.76
C MET A 200 1.70 8.95 -15.70
N VAL A 201 2.36 7.82 -15.40
CA VAL A 201 3.38 7.23 -16.28
C VAL A 201 2.74 6.74 -17.57
N TYR A 202 1.60 6.06 -17.50
CA TYR A 202 0.90 5.57 -18.69
C TYR A 202 0.44 6.70 -19.61
N GLU A 203 -0.05 7.83 -19.07
CA GLU A 203 -0.37 9.02 -19.87
C GLU A 203 0.84 9.54 -20.68
N SER A 204 2.04 9.35 -20.14
CA SER A 204 3.28 9.90 -20.70
C SER A 204 3.96 8.92 -21.68
N HIS A 205 3.94 7.62 -21.38
CA HIS A 205 4.68 6.58 -22.14
C HIS A 205 3.79 5.66 -22.99
N GLN A 206 2.47 5.64 -22.78
CA GLN A 206 1.48 4.79 -23.47
C GLN A 206 1.63 3.27 -23.27
N ASP A 207 2.64 2.83 -22.52
CA ASP A 207 2.84 1.43 -22.14
C ASP A 207 3.37 1.35 -20.72
N LEU A 208 2.96 0.32 -19.99
CA LEU A 208 3.41 0.09 -18.63
C LEU A 208 4.70 -0.72 -18.60
N PRO A 209 5.73 -0.24 -17.89
CA PRO A 209 6.98 -0.98 -17.76
C PRO A 209 6.78 -2.34 -17.11
N VAL A 210 7.43 -3.36 -17.66
CA VAL A 210 7.33 -4.74 -17.16
C VAL A 210 7.92 -4.90 -15.74
N LYS A 211 8.94 -4.10 -15.41
CA LYS A 211 9.64 -4.14 -14.12
C LYS A 211 9.13 -3.04 -13.19
N ARG A 212 8.94 -3.39 -11.92
CA ARG A 212 8.58 -2.43 -10.86
C ARG A 212 9.62 -1.31 -10.70
N SER A 213 10.92 -1.63 -10.77
CA SER A 213 11.99 -0.62 -10.73
C SER A 213 11.91 0.37 -11.90
N SER A 214 11.42 -0.06 -13.06
CA SER A 214 11.21 0.82 -14.21
C SER A 214 10.00 1.73 -14.03
N ILE A 215 8.94 1.30 -13.33
CA ILE A 215 7.82 2.18 -12.99
C ILE A 215 8.33 3.34 -12.12
N TYR A 216 9.09 3.06 -11.07
CA TYR A 216 9.62 4.14 -10.22
C TYR A 216 10.60 5.05 -10.95
N LYS A 217 11.42 4.48 -11.84
CA LYS A 217 12.27 5.25 -12.74
C LYS A 217 11.43 6.21 -13.58
N ASP A 218 10.45 5.70 -14.30
CA ASP A 218 9.63 6.48 -15.23
C ASP A 218 8.75 7.48 -14.48
N CYS A 219 8.32 7.18 -13.24
CA CYS A 219 7.67 8.14 -12.36
C CYS A 219 8.59 9.32 -12.04
N ILE A 220 9.82 9.06 -11.59
CA ILE A 220 10.79 10.10 -11.25
C ILE A 220 11.14 10.90 -12.51
N ASP A 221 11.43 10.24 -13.62
CA ASP A 221 11.74 10.88 -14.89
C ASP A 221 10.55 11.74 -15.38
N THR A 222 9.31 11.26 -15.26
CA THR A 222 8.10 12.01 -15.61
C THR A 222 7.91 13.23 -14.71
N LEU A 223 8.09 13.10 -13.40
CA LEU A 223 7.96 14.21 -12.45
C LEU A 223 9.07 15.25 -12.67
N LEU A 224 10.30 14.81 -12.93
CA LEU A 224 11.43 15.68 -13.30
C LEU A 224 11.21 16.36 -14.66
N TYR A 225 10.60 15.69 -15.63
CA TYR A 225 10.33 16.24 -16.97
C TYR A 225 9.15 17.23 -16.99
N ARG A 226 8.04 16.89 -16.31
CA ARG A 226 6.89 17.82 -16.15
C ARG A 226 7.31 19.08 -15.38
N TRP A 227 8.25 18.95 -14.44
CA TRP A 227 8.90 20.08 -13.76
C TRP A 227 9.65 20.99 -14.74
N ASP A 228 10.26 20.42 -15.78
CA ASP A 228 10.98 21.18 -16.79
C ASP A 228 10.06 21.83 -17.85
N THR A 229 8.84 21.30 -18.04
CA THR A 229 7.92 21.74 -19.11
C THR A 229 6.88 22.77 -18.64
N SER A 230 6.44 22.70 -17.38
CA SER A 230 5.45 23.64 -16.79
C SER A 230 5.96 25.08 -16.67
N ARG A 231 7.27 25.30 -16.77
CA ARG A 231 7.92 26.62 -16.68
C ARG A 231 8.34 27.20 -18.04
N ASP A 232 7.47 27.15 -19.04
CA ASP A 232 7.70 27.79 -20.35
C ASP A 232 7.58 29.34 -20.30
N ILE A 233 8.27 29.97 -19.35
CA ILE A 233 8.59 31.39 -19.34
C ILE A 233 10.08 31.57 -19.04
N ARG A 234 10.87 31.55 -20.12
CA ARG A 234 12.08 32.37 -20.36
C ARG A 234 12.99 32.69 -19.16
N ARG A 235 14.12 31.98 -19.05
CA ARG A 235 15.53 32.47 -19.17
C ARG A 235 16.50 31.67 -18.29
N ARG A 236 17.50 31.04 -18.93
CA ARG A 236 18.79 30.55 -18.36
C ARG A 236 18.67 29.66 -17.11
N ARG A 237 18.42 28.36 -17.29
CA ARG A 237 18.64 27.37 -16.21
C ARG A 237 20.13 27.25 -15.89
N LYS A 238 20.49 27.36 -14.60
CA LYS A 238 21.80 26.93 -14.09
C LYS A 238 21.76 25.46 -13.60
N PHE A 239 20.68 25.02 -12.94
CA PHE A 239 20.57 23.68 -12.35
C PHE A 239 19.86 22.70 -13.31
N LYS A 240 20.58 21.69 -13.82
CA LYS A 240 20.09 20.75 -14.84
C LYS A 240 19.32 19.56 -14.24
N ILE A 241 18.51 18.87 -15.03
CA ILE A 241 17.77 17.65 -14.62
C ILE A 241 18.74 16.61 -14.03
N GLU A 242 19.91 16.43 -14.62
CA GLU A 242 20.89 15.46 -14.15
C GLU A 242 21.41 15.81 -12.74
N HIS A 243 21.67 17.10 -12.47
CA HIS A 243 22.09 17.57 -11.15
C HIS A 243 20.96 17.44 -10.12
N LYS A 244 19.71 17.65 -10.55
CA LYS A 244 18.51 17.45 -9.71
C LYS A 244 18.37 15.99 -9.30
N GLN A 245 18.52 15.06 -10.24
CA GLN A 245 18.46 13.63 -9.94
C GLN A 245 19.59 13.21 -8.99
N GLN A 246 20.81 13.70 -9.21
CA GLN A 246 21.94 13.44 -8.30
C GLN A 246 21.70 13.99 -6.89
N LEU A 247 21.16 15.20 -6.77
CA LEU A 247 20.82 15.79 -5.46
C LEU A 247 19.78 14.93 -4.72
N LEU A 248 18.73 14.48 -5.40
CA LEU A 248 17.70 13.62 -4.80
C LEU A 248 18.28 12.28 -4.33
N ILE A 249 19.22 11.70 -5.09
CA ILE A 249 19.95 10.48 -4.68
C ILE A 249 20.75 10.73 -3.40
N GLU A 250 21.47 11.86 -3.31
CA GLU A 250 22.25 12.20 -2.12
C GLU A 250 21.38 12.45 -0.88
N ILE A 251 20.26 13.19 -1.05
CA ILE A 251 19.28 13.40 0.03
C ILE A 251 18.71 12.05 0.50
N ALA A 252 18.27 11.20 -0.43
CA ALA A 252 17.69 9.90 -0.12
C ALA A 252 18.69 9.03 0.65
N TRP A 253 19.93 8.92 0.16
CA TRP A 253 21.00 8.19 0.82
C TRP A 253 21.29 8.72 2.22
N HIS A 254 21.44 10.04 2.37
CA HIS A 254 21.79 10.68 3.63
C HIS A 254 20.81 10.36 4.76
N PHE A 255 19.51 10.42 4.47
CA PHE A 255 18.46 10.22 5.47
C PHE A 255 18.06 8.75 5.63
N HIS A 256 18.08 7.96 4.55
CA HIS A 256 17.69 6.55 4.63
C HIS A 256 18.64 5.74 5.50
N ARG A 257 19.95 5.99 5.42
CA ARG A 257 20.95 5.34 6.31
C ARG A 257 20.78 5.67 7.79
N GLN A 258 20.06 6.76 8.10
CA GLN A 258 19.73 7.17 9.47
C GLN A 258 18.37 6.62 9.93
N GLY A 259 17.66 5.85 9.09
CA GLY A 259 16.30 5.40 9.39
C GLY A 259 15.26 6.53 9.35
N LYS A 260 15.58 7.67 8.72
CA LYS A 260 14.72 8.86 8.67
C LYS A 260 13.88 8.86 7.40
N ARG A 261 12.55 8.72 7.58
CA ARG A 261 11.54 8.96 6.53
C ARG A 261 11.27 10.45 6.35
N TYR A 262 11.16 11.14 7.48
CA TYR A 262 11.01 12.59 7.56
C TYR A 262 12.26 13.15 8.19
N PHE A 263 12.63 14.35 7.76
CA PHE A 263 13.88 14.97 8.16
C PHE A 263 13.73 16.48 8.35
N PRO A 264 14.47 17.05 9.33
CA PRO A 264 14.39 18.48 9.62
C PRO A 264 14.99 19.30 8.47
N GLU A 265 14.37 20.44 8.22
CA GLU A 265 14.74 21.37 7.16
C GLU A 265 16.20 21.83 7.28
N ASP A 266 16.69 22.12 8.48
CA ASP A 266 18.07 22.59 8.68
C ASP A 266 19.10 21.55 8.20
N GLU A 267 18.87 20.27 8.51
CA GLU A 267 19.72 19.16 8.06
C GLU A 267 19.60 18.98 6.54
N LEU A 268 18.39 19.05 5.99
CA LEU A 268 18.15 18.99 4.55
C LEU A 268 18.88 20.10 3.79
N LEU A 269 18.77 21.34 4.26
CA LEU A 269 19.47 22.48 3.68
C LEU A 269 20.97 22.30 3.76
N GLN A 270 21.49 21.69 4.82
CA GLN A 270 22.93 21.41 4.92
C GLN A 270 23.36 20.37 3.87
N VAL A 271 22.58 19.30 3.68
CA VAL A 271 22.84 18.30 2.61
C VAL A 271 22.82 18.96 1.23
N ILE A 272 21.85 19.84 0.96
CA ILE A 272 21.80 20.60 -0.30
C ILE A 272 23.02 21.51 -0.43
N ALA A 273 23.37 22.25 0.63
CA ALA A 273 24.52 23.16 0.65
C ALA A 273 25.84 22.44 0.36
N ASP A 274 26.01 21.23 0.90
CA ASP A 274 27.21 20.41 0.70
C ASP A 274 27.27 19.83 -0.73
N PHE A 275 26.12 19.55 -1.34
CA PHE A 275 26.03 19.05 -2.71
C PHE A 275 26.28 20.12 -3.78
N LEU A 276 25.72 21.32 -3.62
CA LEU A 276 25.73 22.36 -4.67
C LEU A 276 27.13 22.69 -5.25
N PRO A 277 28.20 22.80 -4.44
CA PRO A 277 29.55 23.03 -4.96
C PRO A 277 30.07 21.94 -5.89
N THR A 278 29.57 20.69 -5.77
CA THR A 278 30.00 19.56 -6.61
C THR A 278 29.49 19.66 -8.05
N VAL A 279 28.52 20.53 -8.31
CA VAL A 279 27.87 20.74 -9.62
C VAL A 279 27.96 22.18 -10.10
N ASP A 280 28.96 22.94 -9.61
CA ASP A 280 29.25 24.34 -9.94
C ASP A 280 28.16 25.35 -9.51
N HIS A 281 27.51 25.09 -8.37
CA HIS A 281 26.54 25.98 -7.74
C HIS A 281 27.00 26.51 -6.38
N LEU A 282 26.47 27.67 -5.99
CA LEU A 282 26.78 28.30 -4.71
C LEU A 282 25.95 27.68 -3.59
N ALA A 283 26.56 27.35 -2.45
CA ALA A 283 25.88 26.74 -1.30
C ALA A 283 24.73 27.62 -0.75
N GLU A 284 24.81 28.93 -0.94
CA GLU A 284 23.79 29.91 -0.58
C GLU A 284 22.50 29.75 -1.39
N GLU A 285 22.55 29.10 -2.56
CA GLU A 285 21.37 28.81 -3.40
C GLU A 285 20.49 27.69 -2.81
N LYS A 286 20.91 27.02 -1.71
CA LYS A 286 20.22 25.87 -1.10
C LYS A 286 18.71 26.05 -0.88
N ARG A 287 18.29 27.23 -0.41
CA ARG A 287 16.88 27.55 -0.14
C ARG A 287 16.10 27.68 -1.43
N ALA A 288 16.68 28.36 -2.43
CA ALA A 288 16.03 28.53 -3.72
C ALA A 288 15.86 27.18 -4.43
N ILE A 289 16.86 26.30 -4.34
CA ILE A 289 16.81 24.95 -4.91
C ILE A 289 15.79 24.08 -4.17
N LEU A 290 15.70 24.15 -2.83
CA LEU A 290 14.69 23.42 -2.07
C LEU A 290 13.27 23.83 -2.49
N ASN A 291 12.98 25.13 -2.48
CA ASN A 291 11.68 25.65 -2.92
C ASN A 291 11.37 25.24 -4.38
N GLU A 292 12.39 25.23 -5.25
CA GLU A 292 12.23 24.78 -6.64
C GLU A 292 11.80 23.31 -6.75
N ILE A 293 12.30 22.44 -5.87
CA ILE A 293 11.96 21.01 -5.84
C ILE A 293 10.54 20.79 -5.27
N GLU A 294 10.12 21.62 -4.31
CA GLU A 294 8.82 21.53 -3.63
C GLU A 294 7.65 22.06 -4.47
N GLU A 295 7.84 23.20 -5.13
CA GLU A 295 6.72 24.00 -5.68
C GLU A 295 5.93 23.33 -6.80
N GLU A 296 6.49 22.41 -7.59
CA GLU A 296 5.85 22.08 -8.88
C GLU A 296 5.62 20.62 -9.25
N ASN A 297 6.04 19.63 -8.49
CA ASN A 297 5.60 18.21 -8.68
C ASN A 297 5.82 17.32 -7.43
N GLY A 298 6.29 17.89 -6.31
CA GLY A 298 6.25 17.28 -4.98
C GLY A 298 7.05 15.99 -4.79
N LEU A 299 8.21 15.80 -5.43
CA LEU A 299 9.09 14.65 -5.10
C LEU A 299 9.57 14.72 -3.65
N LEU A 300 9.85 15.94 -3.18
CA LEU A 300 9.99 16.32 -1.77
C LEU A 300 8.86 17.29 -1.43
N LYS A 301 8.31 17.17 -0.22
CA LYS A 301 7.30 18.09 0.31
C LYS A 301 7.56 18.34 1.79
N GLU A 302 7.24 19.53 2.26
CA GLU A 302 7.04 19.81 3.67
C GLU A 302 5.83 18.98 4.17
N GLN A 303 6.08 18.08 5.11
CA GLN A 303 5.07 17.17 5.68
C GLN A 303 4.55 17.71 7.02
N ALA A 304 5.41 18.45 7.71
CA ALA A 304 5.13 19.17 8.94
C ALA A 304 6.00 20.43 8.96
N ARG A 305 5.61 21.47 9.69
CA ARG A 305 6.36 22.73 9.72
C ARG A 305 7.85 22.51 10.03
N GLY A 306 8.73 22.82 9.07
CA GLY A 306 10.19 22.62 9.17
C GLY A 306 10.66 21.16 9.04
N TRP A 307 9.80 20.25 8.58
CA TRP A 307 10.07 18.83 8.36
C TRP A 307 9.64 18.40 6.96
N HIS A 308 10.59 17.75 6.28
CA HIS A 308 10.48 17.41 4.88
C HIS A 308 10.54 15.89 4.69
N GLY A 309 10.00 15.42 3.58
CA GLY A 309 10.12 14.02 3.19
C GLY A 309 9.79 13.81 1.72
N PHE A 310 10.19 12.65 1.21
CA PHE A 310 9.78 12.24 -0.12
C PHE A 310 8.27 11.97 -0.16
N LEU A 311 7.64 12.22 -1.31
CA LEU A 311 6.21 11.97 -1.54
C LEU A 311 5.77 10.57 -1.08
N HIS A 312 6.65 9.61 -1.32
CA HIS A 312 6.50 8.24 -0.87
C HIS A 312 7.86 7.66 -0.48
N LEU A 313 7.88 6.85 0.59
CA LEU A 313 9.11 6.17 1.04
C LEU A 313 9.72 5.32 -0.08
N THR A 314 8.93 4.68 -0.93
CA THR A 314 9.49 3.89 -2.03
C THR A 314 10.21 4.69 -3.10
N LEU A 315 9.96 6.00 -3.21
CA LEU A 315 10.81 6.87 -4.04
C LEU A 315 12.18 7.08 -3.38
N GLN A 316 12.21 7.28 -2.06
CA GLN A 316 13.44 7.33 -1.29
C GLN A 316 14.21 5.99 -1.40
N GLU A 317 13.54 4.85 -1.22
CA GLU A 317 14.14 3.51 -1.34
C GLU A 317 14.71 3.27 -2.75
N TYR A 318 13.99 3.70 -3.80
CA TYR A 318 14.48 3.62 -5.18
C TYR A 318 15.73 4.46 -5.40
N LEU A 319 15.76 5.70 -4.92
CA LEU A 319 16.91 6.59 -5.05
C LEU A 319 18.14 6.07 -4.28
N VAL A 320 17.92 5.46 -3.11
CA VAL A 320 18.97 4.74 -2.35
C VAL A 320 19.49 3.55 -3.15
N ALA A 321 18.60 2.77 -3.77
CA ALA A 321 19.02 1.69 -4.66
C ALA A 321 19.86 2.22 -5.83
N GLN A 322 19.50 3.35 -6.44
CA GLN A 322 20.33 3.98 -7.49
C GLN A 322 21.69 4.43 -6.97
N HIS A 323 21.77 5.00 -5.76
CA HIS A 323 23.04 5.35 -5.11
C HIS A 323 23.97 4.13 -5.04
N LEU A 324 23.44 3.00 -4.54
CA LEU A 324 24.19 1.76 -4.39
C LEU A 324 24.60 1.17 -5.74
N VAL A 325 23.71 1.17 -6.73
CA VAL A 325 24.02 0.71 -8.10
C VAL A 325 25.18 1.53 -8.69
N GLY A 326 25.16 2.85 -8.51
CA GLY A 326 26.22 3.75 -8.99
C GLY A 326 27.60 3.49 -8.37
N ARG A 327 27.64 2.90 -7.18
CA ARG A 327 28.89 2.54 -6.46
C ARG A 327 29.44 1.16 -6.83
N GLY A 328 28.74 0.36 -7.62
CA GLY A 328 29.20 -0.95 -8.06
C GLY A 328 29.45 -1.92 -6.88
N ALA A 329 30.65 -2.49 -6.82
CA ALA A 329 31.00 -3.50 -5.80
C ALA A 329 30.90 -2.95 -4.37
N ASP A 330 31.36 -1.72 -4.12
CA ASP A 330 31.26 -1.08 -2.80
C ASP A 330 29.80 -0.87 -2.38
N GLY A 331 28.93 -0.58 -3.35
CA GLY A 331 27.49 -0.44 -3.11
C GLY A 331 26.84 -1.77 -2.75
N LEU A 332 27.24 -2.87 -3.38
CA LEU A 332 26.79 -4.21 -3.00
C LEU A 332 27.24 -4.55 -1.57
N ASP A 333 28.51 -4.32 -1.24
CA ASP A 333 29.05 -4.62 0.07
C ASP A 333 28.35 -3.81 1.18
N GLU A 334 28.01 -2.55 0.89
CA GLU A 334 27.22 -1.72 1.79
C GLU A 334 25.79 -2.25 1.96
N LEU A 335 25.09 -2.57 0.85
CA LEU A 335 23.73 -3.11 0.89
C LEU A 335 23.67 -4.40 1.74
N LEU A 336 24.66 -5.27 1.59
CA LEU A 336 24.72 -6.54 2.31
C LEU A 336 24.91 -6.36 3.82
N LYS A 337 25.35 -5.20 4.33
CA LYS A 337 25.42 -4.95 5.79
C LYS A 337 24.04 -4.84 6.43
N HIS A 338 23.02 -4.54 5.63
CA HIS A 338 21.64 -4.32 6.09
C HIS A 338 20.73 -5.52 5.76
N CYS A 339 21.30 -6.69 5.47
CA CYS A 339 20.51 -7.91 5.27
C CYS A 339 19.69 -8.26 6.52
N GLY A 340 18.40 -8.57 6.33
CA GLY A 340 17.47 -8.86 7.41
C GLY A 340 16.85 -7.65 8.10
N ASP A 341 17.22 -6.42 7.71
CA ASP A 341 16.56 -5.21 8.19
C ASP A 341 15.31 -4.90 7.34
N PRO A 342 14.09 -4.90 7.93
CA PRO A 342 12.86 -4.54 7.21
C PRO A 342 12.88 -3.16 6.56
N TRP A 343 13.70 -2.21 7.08
CA TRP A 343 13.85 -0.88 6.49
C TRP A 343 14.58 -0.90 5.13
N TRP A 344 15.41 -1.92 4.88
CA TRP A 344 16.22 -2.05 3.67
C TRP A 344 15.71 -3.12 2.69
N GLU A 345 14.64 -3.84 3.04
CA GLU A 345 14.05 -4.90 2.22
C GLU A 345 13.71 -4.41 0.81
N GLU A 346 12.96 -3.32 0.70
CA GLU A 346 12.55 -2.79 -0.60
C GLU A 346 13.75 -2.21 -1.37
N VAL A 347 14.72 -1.60 -0.69
CA VAL A 347 15.98 -1.14 -1.32
C VAL A 347 16.71 -2.30 -1.99
N MET A 348 16.77 -3.47 -1.34
CA MET A 348 17.43 -4.64 -1.92
C MET A 348 16.72 -5.14 -3.17
N LEU A 349 15.38 -5.20 -3.15
CA LEU A 349 14.59 -5.60 -4.32
C LEU A 349 14.77 -4.62 -5.48
N LEU A 350 14.72 -3.32 -5.20
CA LEU A 350 14.93 -2.28 -6.20
C LEU A 350 16.35 -2.31 -6.77
N TYR A 351 17.37 -2.54 -5.92
CA TYR A 351 18.75 -2.72 -6.33
C TYR A 351 18.88 -3.93 -7.28
N ALA A 352 18.35 -5.09 -6.91
CA ALA A 352 18.37 -6.31 -7.74
C ALA A 352 17.73 -6.06 -9.12
N GLY A 353 16.59 -5.34 -9.15
CA GLY A 353 15.88 -4.99 -10.37
C GLY A 353 16.57 -3.94 -11.24
N SER A 354 17.53 -3.18 -10.70
CA SER A 354 18.20 -2.04 -11.35
C SER A 354 19.64 -2.32 -11.79
N VAL A 355 20.35 -3.26 -11.17
CA VAL A 355 21.72 -3.62 -11.59
C VAL A 355 21.76 -4.27 -12.98
N SER A 356 22.90 -4.11 -13.66
CA SER A 356 23.17 -4.76 -14.95
C SER A 356 23.39 -6.27 -14.83
N ASP A 357 23.83 -6.75 -13.66
CA ASP A 357 23.93 -8.16 -13.29
C ASP A 357 23.69 -8.35 -11.80
N ALA A 358 22.61 -9.04 -11.42
CA ALA A 358 22.30 -9.37 -10.03
C ALA A 358 22.96 -10.66 -9.53
N SER A 359 23.70 -11.38 -10.38
CA SER A 359 24.39 -12.62 -9.99
C SER A 359 25.31 -12.45 -8.76
N PRO A 360 26.09 -11.35 -8.61
CA PRO A 360 26.92 -11.14 -7.41
C PRO A 360 26.11 -11.00 -6.11
N LEU A 361 24.97 -10.31 -6.16
CA LEU A 361 24.06 -10.18 -5.01
C LEU A 361 23.54 -11.56 -4.59
N LEU A 362 22.97 -12.30 -5.55
CA LEU A 362 22.40 -13.63 -5.28
C LEU A 362 23.45 -14.59 -4.73
N ARG A 363 24.68 -14.61 -5.29
CA ARG A 363 25.77 -15.42 -4.73
C ARG A 363 26.13 -15.05 -3.31
N SER A 364 26.15 -13.76 -2.99
CA SER A 364 26.51 -13.28 -1.66
C SER A 364 25.47 -13.69 -0.63
N LEU A 365 24.18 -13.62 -0.97
CA LEU A 365 23.09 -14.13 -0.14
C LEU A 365 23.22 -15.65 0.10
N LEU A 366 23.48 -16.44 -0.95
CA LEU A 366 23.62 -17.90 -0.84
C LEU A 366 24.90 -18.35 -0.12
N LYS A 367 25.97 -17.54 -0.14
CA LYS A 367 27.21 -17.84 0.59
C LYS A 367 27.05 -17.65 2.10
N ARG A 368 26.35 -16.59 2.52
CA ARG A 368 26.16 -16.25 3.94
C ARG A 368 25.36 -17.33 4.68
N GLU A 369 24.38 -17.92 4.01
CA GLU A 369 23.67 -19.11 4.51
C GLU A 369 24.61 -20.27 4.89
N LYS A 370 25.80 -20.38 4.26
CA LYS A 370 26.76 -21.47 4.52
C LYS A 370 27.85 -21.12 5.52
N GLN A 371 28.10 -19.83 5.81
CA GLN A 371 29.28 -19.39 6.58
C GLN A 371 28.95 -18.85 7.97
N ASP A 372 27.77 -18.25 8.16
CA ASP A 372 27.38 -17.65 9.44
C ASP A 372 26.56 -18.65 10.25
N TRP A 373 27.24 -19.34 11.17
CA TRP A 373 26.77 -20.22 12.26
C TRP A 373 25.58 -21.18 11.98
N PRO A 374 25.71 -22.51 12.23
CA PRO A 374 24.70 -23.53 11.89
C PRO A 374 23.30 -23.41 12.54
N TRP A 375 23.05 -22.40 13.38
CA TRP A 375 21.79 -22.19 14.11
C TRP A 375 21.03 -20.92 13.72
N GLU A 376 21.58 -20.00 12.91
CA GLU A 376 20.93 -18.71 12.62
C GLU A 376 19.96 -18.74 11.43
N ASP A 377 20.12 -19.63 10.45
CA ASP A 377 19.18 -19.66 9.30
C ASP A 377 18.08 -20.74 9.42
N ILE A 378 17.52 -20.91 10.63
CA ILE A 378 16.29 -21.71 10.84
C ILE A 378 15.13 -21.16 10.00
N PHE A 379 15.21 -19.87 9.64
CA PHE A 379 14.18 -19.14 8.91
C PHE A 379 14.42 -19.10 7.39
N HIS A 380 15.56 -19.59 6.91
CA HIS A 380 15.97 -19.54 5.50
C HIS A 380 15.87 -18.13 4.89
N THR A 381 16.12 -17.10 5.69
CA THR A 381 15.91 -15.68 5.35
C THR A 381 16.73 -15.28 4.13
N PHE A 382 17.99 -15.71 4.01
CA PHE A 382 18.83 -15.36 2.86
C PHE A 382 18.37 -16.05 1.57
N LEU A 383 17.91 -17.31 1.66
CA LEU A 383 17.34 -18.02 0.52
C LEU A 383 16.01 -17.39 0.07
N LEU A 384 15.17 -17.01 1.03
CA LEU A 384 13.93 -16.28 0.76
C LEU A 384 14.22 -14.94 0.07
N TRP A 385 15.17 -14.16 0.58
CA TRP A 385 15.56 -12.87 -0.02
C TRP A 385 16.15 -13.06 -1.41
N ALA A 386 16.95 -14.10 -1.64
CA ALA A 386 17.44 -14.43 -2.98
C ALA A 386 16.27 -14.77 -3.93
N GLY A 387 15.28 -15.53 -3.45
CA GLY A 387 14.04 -15.80 -4.18
C GLY A 387 13.22 -14.53 -4.48
N GLN A 388 13.04 -13.66 -3.49
CA GLN A 388 12.33 -12.39 -3.64
C GLN A 388 13.05 -11.46 -4.61
N CYS A 389 14.38 -11.40 -4.58
CA CYS A 389 15.17 -10.66 -5.57
C CYS A 389 14.91 -11.17 -6.99
N LEU A 390 14.76 -12.48 -7.20
CA LEU A 390 14.41 -13.03 -8.51
C LEU A 390 13.02 -12.60 -9.00
N THR A 391 12.07 -12.34 -8.09
CA THR A 391 10.73 -11.85 -8.49
C THR A 391 10.83 -10.55 -9.27
N THR A 392 11.84 -9.71 -9.00
CA THR A 392 12.11 -8.43 -9.68
C THR A 392 12.49 -8.59 -11.16
N LYS A 393 12.61 -9.83 -11.65
CA LYS A 393 13.08 -10.21 -12.99
C LYS A 393 14.43 -9.52 -13.29
N PRO A 394 15.42 -9.69 -12.41
CA PRO A 394 16.71 -9.04 -12.57
C PRO A 394 17.44 -9.63 -13.79
N ARG A 395 18.39 -8.87 -14.34
CA ARG A 395 19.30 -9.42 -15.35
C ARG A 395 20.33 -10.30 -14.63
N LEU A 396 20.52 -11.53 -15.11
CA LEU A 396 21.49 -12.48 -14.57
C LEU A 396 22.45 -12.91 -15.67
N VAL A 397 23.75 -12.70 -15.46
CA VAL A 397 24.79 -13.27 -16.30
C VAL A 397 24.91 -14.78 -16.05
N GLN A 398 24.72 -15.23 -14.81
CA GLN A 398 24.80 -16.64 -14.42
C GLN A 398 23.40 -17.20 -14.19
N ARG A 399 22.81 -17.74 -15.26
CA ARG A 399 21.40 -18.17 -15.27
C ARG A 399 21.16 -19.36 -14.36
N GLU A 400 22.18 -20.17 -14.10
CA GLU A 400 22.11 -21.38 -13.28
C GLU A 400 21.77 -21.04 -11.82
N LEU A 401 22.11 -19.84 -11.33
CA LEU A 401 21.76 -19.38 -9.98
C LEU A 401 20.25 -19.32 -9.78
N ARG A 402 19.50 -18.98 -10.82
CA ARG A 402 18.05 -18.92 -10.79
C ARG A 402 17.48 -20.31 -10.49
N ASP A 403 17.92 -21.31 -11.26
CA ASP A 403 17.45 -22.68 -11.13
C ASP A 403 17.91 -23.29 -9.80
N GLU A 404 19.11 -22.95 -9.32
CA GLU A 404 19.59 -23.31 -7.99
C GLU A 404 18.66 -22.76 -6.89
N ILE A 405 18.37 -21.46 -6.90
CA ILE A 405 17.49 -20.83 -5.89
C ILE A 405 16.10 -21.44 -5.93
N ILE A 406 15.50 -21.57 -7.11
CA ILE A 406 14.17 -22.17 -7.28
C ILE A 406 14.18 -23.62 -6.78
N GLY A 407 15.20 -24.41 -7.15
CA GLY A 407 15.35 -25.79 -6.71
C GLY A 407 15.44 -25.92 -5.19
N ARG A 408 16.21 -25.02 -4.55
CA ARG A 408 16.38 -24.98 -3.09
C ARG A 408 15.10 -24.54 -2.37
N LEU A 409 14.36 -23.57 -2.90
CA LEU A 409 13.05 -23.17 -2.39
C LEU A 409 12.05 -24.34 -2.41
N PHE A 410 11.99 -25.08 -3.53
CA PHE A 410 11.17 -26.30 -3.60
C PHE A 410 11.65 -27.36 -2.62
N ALA A 411 12.95 -27.61 -2.52
CA ALA A 411 13.48 -28.60 -1.58
C ALA A 411 13.11 -28.28 -0.12
N LEU A 412 13.16 -27.00 0.25
CA LEU A 412 12.77 -26.52 1.57
C LEU A 412 11.28 -26.71 1.84
N LEU A 413 10.43 -26.42 0.85
CA LEU A 413 8.99 -26.64 0.95
C LEU A 413 8.60 -28.12 1.10
N MET A 414 9.42 -29.04 0.59
CA MET A 414 9.20 -30.49 0.68
C MET A 414 9.70 -31.12 1.99
N ARG A 415 10.26 -30.34 2.92
CA ARG A 415 10.68 -30.88 4.21
C ARG A 415 9.49 -31.00 5.16
N ASN A 416 9.38 -32.14 5.84
CA ASN A 416 8.30 -32.43 6.79
C ASN A 416 8.35 -31.54 8.06
N ASP A 417 9.44 -30.82 8.31
CA ASP A 417 9.66 -29.96 9.47
C ASP A 417 9.49 -28.46 9.17
N SER A 418 9.16 -28.08 7.93
CA SER A 418 9.08 -26.67 7.53
C SER A 418 7.85 -25.97 8.15
N PRO A 419 8.03 -24.87 8.90
CA PRO A 419 6.92 -24.13 9.49
C PRO A 419 5.94 -23.61 8.43
N TYR A 420 4.64 -23.64 8.74
CA TYR A 420 3.57 -23.15 7.86
C TYR A 420 3.82 -21.75 7.28
N VAL A 421 4.27 -20.81 8.12
CA VAL A 421 4.54 -19.42 7.71
C VAL A 421 5.64 -19.36 6.65
N LEU A 422 6.68 -20.17 6.80
CA LEU A 422 7.78 -20.30 5.85
C LEU A 422 7.30 -20.91 4.54
N CYS A 423 6.53 -22.01 4.60
CA CYS A 423 5.92 -22.62 3.41
C CYS A 423 5.10 -21.59 2.63
N LYS A 424 4.25 -20.81 3.31
CA LYS A 424 3.44 -19.76 2.69
C LYS A 424 4.31 -18.71 1.99
N GLN A 425 5.39 -18.25 2.61
CA GLN A 425 6.31 -17.28 2.00
C GLN A 425 7.01 -17.85 0.77
N ILE A 426 7.51 -19.09 0.85
CA ILE A 426 8.17 -19.77 -0.28
C ILE A 426 7.20 -19.90 -1.46
N VAL A 427 5.97 -20.34 -1.22
CA VAL A 427 4.97 -20.49 -2.28
C VAL A 427 4.68 -19.15 -2.94
N ARG A 428 4.47 -18.08 -2.16
CA ARG A 428 4.23 -16.74 -2.71
C ARG A 428 5.39 -16.32 -3.62
N THR A 429 6.62 -16.44 -3.14
CA THR A 429 7.83 -16.14 -3.93
C THR A 429 7.88 -16.95 -5.22
N LEU A 430 7.64 -18.26 -5.17
CA LEU A 430 7.65 -19.14 -6.36
C LEU A 430 6.55 -18.78 -7.36
N LEU A 431 5.34 -18.48 -6.91
CA LEU A 431 4.25 -18.06 -7.78
C LEU A 431 4.53 -16.70 -8.43
N GLU A 432 5.12 -15.76 -7.69
CA GLU A 432 5.51 -14.44 -8.21
C GLU A 432 6.62 -14.51 -9.28
N LEU A 433 7.49 -15.52 -9.24
CA LEU A 433 8.44 -15.78 -10.34
C LEU A 433 7.71 -16.08 -11.65
N GLY A 434 6.54 -16.71 -11.57
CA GLY A 434 5.55 -16.74 -12.65
C GLY A 434 5.92 -17.52 -13.90
N ASP A 435 7.00 -18.31 -13.91
CA ASP A 435 7.33 -19.17 -15.06
C ASP A 435 6.33 -20.31 -15.22
N SER A 436 6.07 -20.71 -16.47
CA SER A 436 5.24 -21.88 -16.80
C SER A 436 5.64 -23.11 -16.00
N ASP A 437 6.94 -23.37 -15.91
CA ASP A 437 7.49 -24.58 -15.31
C ASP A 437 7.32 -24.57 -13.78
N VAL A 438 7.46 -23.39 -13.16
CA VAL A 438 7.24 -23.23 -11.72
C VAL A 438 5.74 -23.40 -11.41
N LYS A 439 4.85 -22.81 -12.23
CA LYS A 439 3.40 -22.97 -12.07
C LYS A 439 2.96 -24.42 -12.24
N GLU A 440 3.46 -25.11 -13.28
CA GLU A 440 3.14 -26.53 -13.52
C GLU A 440 3.62 -27.40 -12.36
N LYS A 441 4.83 -27.16 -11.84
CA LYS A 441 5.34 -27.88 -10.67
C LYS A 441 4.50 -27.64 -9.42
N ILE A 442 4.03 -26.41 -9.19
CA ILE A 442 3.11 -26.09 -8.09
C ILE A 442 1.76 -26.82 -8.24
N LEU A 443 1.22 -26.86 -9.45
CA LEU A 443 -0.01 -27.59 -9.76
C LEU A 443 0.12 -29.10 -9.55
N LEU A 444 1.29 -29.68 -9.84
CA LEU A 444 1.57 -31.08 -9.52
C LEU A 444 1.62 -31.30 -8.01
N LEU A 445 2.26 -30.41 -7.26
CA LEU A 445 2.41 -30.53 -5.80
C LEU A 445 1.08 -30.42 -5.04
N ILE A 446 0.16 -29.56 -5.50
CA ILE A 446 -1.18 -29.46 -4.88
C ILE A 446 -2.06 -30.67 -5.21
N LYS A 447 -1.84 -31.34 -6.35
CA LYS A 447 -2.60 -32.54 -6.76
C LYS A 447 -2.08 -33.82 -6.11
N ASP A 448 -0.81 -33.84 -5.71
CA ASP A 448 -0.20 -35.02 -5.10
C ASP A 448 -0.66 -35.20 -3.66
N LYS A 449 -1.49 -36.21 -3.45
CA LYS A 449 -2.05 -36.57 -2.15
C LYS A 449 -1.03 -37.14 -1.16
N GLN A 450 0.15 -37.53 -1.64
CA GLN A 450 1.25 -37.98 -0.78
C GLN A 450 1.96 -36.81 -0.09
N ASN A 451 1.79 -35.58 -0.59
CA ASN A 451 2.35 -34.40 0.04
C ASN A 451 1.65 -34.08 1.36
N ASP A 452 2.34 -33.31 2.19
CA ASP A 452 1.76 -32.81 3.44
C ASP A 452 0.53 -31.92 3.17
N GLY A 453 -0.56 -32.14 3.91
CA GLY A 453 -1.79 -31.37 3.78
C GLY A 453 -1.59 -29.88 4.09
N GLU A 454 -0.68 -29.53 5.00
CA GLU A 454 -0.28 -28.16 5.32
C GLU A 454 0.42 -27.46 4.15
N VAL A 455 1.29 -28.19 3.45
CA VAL A 455 1.93 -27.69 2.22
C VAL A 455 0.88 -27.45 1.14
N ARG A 456 -0.05 -28.40 0.91
CA ARG A 456 -1.15 -28.23 -0.05
C ARG A 456 -2.08 -27.06 0.30
N ARG A 457 -2.37 -26.84 1.59
CA ARG A 457 -3.13 -25.67 2.07
C ARG A 457 -2.43 -24.36 1.77
N SER A 458 -1.13 -24.30 2.02
CA SER A 458 -0.30 -23.12 1.74
C SER A 458 -0.32 -22.75 0.25
N PHE A 459 -0.27 -23.76 -0.62
CA PHE A 459 -0.45 -23.59 -2.07
C PHE A 459 -1.81 -23.01 -2.43
N ALA A 460 -2.89 -23.62 -1.95
CA ALA A 460 -4.23 -23.13 -2.23
C ALA A 460 -4.38 -21.65 -1.82
N GLN A 461 -3.95 -21.30 -0.61
CA GLN A 461 -4.06 -19.94 -0.11
C GLN A 461 -3.24 -18.94 -0.94
N ALA A 462 -1.99 -19.25 -1.26
CA ALA A 462 -1.14 -18.35 -2.03
C ALA A 462 -1.65 -18.15 -3.47
N LEU A 463 -2.19 -19.21 -4.10
CA LEU A 463 -2.86 -19.11 -5.40
C LEU A 463 -4.07 -18.16 -5.35
N GLY A 464 -4.84 -18.20 -4.26
CA GLY A 464 -5.94 -17.28 -4.00
C GLY A 464 -5.49 -15.83 -3.85
N GLU A 465 -4.52 -15.59 -2.96
CA GLU A 465 -3.99 -14.25 -2.65
C GLU A 465 -3.36 -13.58 -3.88
N LEU A 466 -2.63 -14.35 -4.69
CA LEU A 466 -2.03 -13.87 -5.95
C LEU A 466 -3.02 -13.82 -7.11
N ARG A 467 -4.28 -14.24 -6.90
CA ARG A 467 -5.36 -14.21 -7.89
C ARG A 467 -5.01 -14.87 -9.23
N GLU A 468 -4.30 -15.99 -9.18
CA GLU A 468 -3.89 -16.75 -10.36
C GLU A 468 -5.07 -17.54 -10.97
N LYS A 469 -5.81 -16.91 -11.89
CA LYS A 469 -7.04 -17.50 -12.47
C LYS A 469 -6.81 -18.76 -13.31
N SER A 470 -5.60 -18.96 -13.84
CA SER A 470 -5.30 -20.13 -14.69
C SER A 470 -5.49 -21.47 -13.97
N VAL A 471 -5.45 -21.49 -12.64
CA VAL A 471 -5.56 -22.72 -11.83
C VAL A 471 -6.99 -23.05 -11.39
N VAL A 472 -7.97 -22.21 -11.73
CA VAL A 472 -9.37 -22.37 -11.27
C VAL A 472 -9.97 -23.73 -11.62
N PRO A 473 -9.82 -24.29 -12.84
CA PRO A 473 -10.35 -25.61 -13.17
C PRO A 473 -9.79 -26.72 -12.27
N ASP A 474 -8.50 -26.66 -11.96
CA ASP A 474 -7.81 -27.64 -11.12
C ASP A 474 -8.24 -27.55 -9.67
N LEU A 475 -8.36 -26.33 -9.14
CA LEU A 475 -8.85 -26.07 -7.78
C LEU A 475 -10.30 -26.54 -7.61
N LEU A 476 -11.16 -26.34 -8.61
CA LEU A 476 -12.55 -26.85 -8.57
C LEU A 476 -12.60 -28.38 -8.55
N ALA A 477 -11.73 -29.05 -9.31
CA ALA A 477 -11.65 -30.51 -9.31
C ALA A 477 -11.27 -31.04 -7.92
N LEU A 478 -10.25 -30.44 -7.29
CA LEU A 478 -9.81 -30.80 -5.94
C LEU A 478 -10.87 -30.51 -4.87
N LEU A 479 -11.59 -29.39 -4.97
CA LEU A 479 -12.68 -29.06 -4.06
C LEU A 479 -13.83 -30.08 -4.10
N LYS A 480 -14.14 -30.60 -5.30
CA LYS A 480 -15.20 -31.59 -5.52
C LYS A 480 -14.79 -33.00 -5.07
N ASP A 481 -13.50 -33.27 -4.90
CA ASP A 481 -13.00 -34.55 -4.43
C ASP A 481 -13.28 -34.75 -2.93
N LYS A 482 -14.21 -35.64 -2.61
CA LYS A 482 -14.59 -35.95 -1.21
C LYS A 482 -13.54 -36.76 -0.46
N ARG A 483 -12.55 -37.33 -1.17
CA ARG A 483 -11.41 -38.04 -0.56
C ARG A 483 -10.25 -37.11 -0.23
N GLU A 484 -10.33 -35.85 -0.63
CA GLU A 484 -9.33 -34.84 -0.27
C GLU A 484 -9.46 -34.44 1.20
N ASP A 485 -8.34 -34.03 1.79
CA ASP A 485 -8.32 -33.53 3.15
C ASP A 485 -9.27 -32.34 3.35
N ARG A 486 -10.01 -32.36 4.45
CA ARG A 486 -11.06 -31.36 4.73
C ARG A 486 -10.48 -29.95 4.84
N GLU A 487 -9.27 -29.80 5.38
CA GLU A 487 -8.63 -28.51 5.63
C GLU A 487 -8.04 -27.97 4.31
N VAL A 488 -7.50 -28.85 3.47
CA VAL A 488 -7.13 -28.53 2.07
C VAL A 488 -8.35 -28.04 1.29
N ARG A 489 -9.48 -28.73 1.35
CA ARG A 489 -10.72 -28.29 0.67
C ARG A 489 -11.25 -26.94 1.15
N GLN A 490 -11.12 -26.65 2.45
CA GLN A 490 -11.44 -25.33 3.00
C GLN A 490 -10.54 -24.23 2.43
N ALA A 491 -9.22 -24.47 2.40
CA ALA A 491 -8.26 -23.52 1.84
C ALA A 491 -8.53 -23.27 0.35
N ILE A 492 -8.85 -24.32 -0.41
CA ILE A 492 -9.23 -24.21 -1.82
C ILE A 492 -10.52 -23.40 -2.01
N ALA A 493 -11.55 -23.64 -1.18
CA ALA A 493 -12.79 -22.86 -1.24
C ALA A 493 -12.53 -21.37 -1.02
N ARG A 494 -11.71 -21.02 -0.01
CA ARG A 494 -11.32 -19.62 0.25
C ARG A 494 -10.54 -19.03 -0.91
N ALA A 495 -9.58 -19.78 -1.46
CA ALA A 495 -8.77 -19.36 -2.59
C ALA A 495 -9.62 -19.04 -3.83
N LEU A 496 -10.60 -19.89 -4.15
CA LEU A 496 -11.57 -19.66 -5.23
C LEU A 496 -12.40 -18.38 -5.01
N GLY A 497 -12.69 -18.02 -3.76
CA GLY A 497 -13.31 -16.74 -3.42
C GLY A 497 -12.40 -15.53 -3.65
N GLU A 498 -11.13 -15.62 -3.26
CA GLU A 498 -10.10 -14.57 -3.46
C GLU A 498 -9.78 -14.34 -4.95
N LEU A 499 -9.80 -15.42 -5.75
CA LEU A 499 -9.59 -15.38 -7.20
C LEU A 499 -10.60 -14.50 -7.94
N GLY A 500 -11.81 -14.34 -7.38
CA GLY A 500 -12.82 -13.42 -7.89
C GLY A 500 -13.48 -13.83 -9.21
N GLU A 501 -13.31 -15.07 -9.65
CA GLU A 501 -13.89 -15.55 -10.90
C GLU A 501 -15.39 -15.86 -10.74
N LYS A 502 -16.27 -14.97 -11.21
CA LYS A 502 -17.72 -15.10 -10.99
C LYS A 502 -18.36 -16.31 -11.68
N THR A 503 -17.76 -16.78 -12.77
CA THR A 503 -18.27 -17.88 -13.61
C THR A 503 -18.40 -19.21 -12.85
N ILE A 504 -17.63 -19.40 -11.76
CA ILE A 504 -17.63 -20.64 -10.98
C ILE A 504 -18.71 -20.68 -9.88
N ALA A 505 -19.46 -19.60 -9.68
CA ALA A 505 -20.47 -19.52 -8.63
C ALA A 505 -21.53 -20.66 -8.69
N PRO A 506 -22.02 -21.11 -9.87
CA PRO A 506 -22.92 -22.25 -9.95
C PRO A 506 -22.30 -23.55 -9.44
N GLU A 507 -21.01 -23.77 -9.66
CA GLU A 507 -20.30 -24.99 -9.23
C GLU A 507 -20.08 -25.00 -7.72
N LEU A 508 -19.75 -23.83 -7.15
CA LEU A 508 -19.67 -23.65 -5.70
C LEU A 508 -21.03 -23.90 -5.02
N LEU A 509 -22.13 -23.46 -5.64
CA LEU A 509 -23.48 -23.74 -5.13
C LEU A 509 -23.79 -25.24 -5.07
N VAL A 510 -23.33 -26.03 -6.05
CA VAL A 510 -23.49 -27.49 -6.02
C VAL A 510 -22.80 -28.09 -4.79
N VAL A 511 -21.57 -27.66 -4.51
CA VAL A 511 -20.80 -28.11 -3.33
C VAL A 511 -21.47 -27.67 -2.03
N LEU A 512 -21.98 -26.44 -1.96
CA LEU A 512 -22.69 -25.89 -0.79
C LEU A 512 -23.98 -26.64 -0.45
N LYS A 513 -24.75 -27.00 -1.48
CA LYS A 513 -26.05 -27.68 -1.35
C LYS A 513 -25.92 -29.17 -0.98
N ASP A 514 -24.79 -29.80 -1.31
CA ASP A 514 -24.55 -31.18 -0.94
C ASP A 514 -24.30 -31.33 0.57
N LYS A 515 -25.33 -31.83 1.26
CA LYS A 515 -25.33 -32.05 2.72
C LYS A 515 -24.34 -33.12 3.19
N ARG A 516 -23.77 -33.91 2.27
CA ARG A 516 -22.74 -34.90 2.59
C ARG A 516 -21.35 -34.27 2.72
N ASN A 517 -21.19 -33.01 2.28
CA ASN A 517 -19.95 -32.28 2.50
C ASN A 517 -19.83 -31.85 3.96
N ASP A 518 -18.57 -31.78 4.40
CA ASP A 518 -18.19 -31.28 5.71
C ASP A 518 -18.74 -29.86 5.95
N SER A 519 -19.18 -29.60 7.18
CA SER A 519 -19.84 -28.33 7.51
C SER A 519 -18.90 -27.13 7.42
N GLU A 520 -17.60 -27.29 7.64
CA GLU A 520 -16.59 -26.22 7.57
C GLU A 520 -16.23 -25.92 6.11
N VAL A 521 -16.15 -26.95 5.27
CA VAL A 521 -16.02 -26.77 3.81
C VAL A 521 -17.22 -25.97 3.28
N ARG A 522 -18.45 -26.33 3.67
CA ARG A 522 -19.66 -25.60 3.27
C ARG A 522 -19.67 -24.15 3.76
N GLN A 523 -19.11 -23.87 4.94
CA GLN A 523 -18.95 -22.50 5.45
C GLN A 523 -18.00 -21.68 4.57
N SER A 524 -16.83 -22.25 4.24
CA SER A 524 -15.83 -21.60 3.39
C SER A 524 -16.37 -21.32 1.98
N ILE A 525 -17.24 -22.20 1.46
CA ILE A 525 -17.92 -21.98 0.18
C ILE A 525 -18.93 -20.84 0.24
N ALA A 526 -19.70 -20.73 1.33
CA ALA A 526 -20.62 -19.61 1.52
C ALA A 526 -19.85 -18.27 1.57
N GLU A 527 -18.72 -18.22 2.28
CA GLU A 527 -17.83 -17.06 2.29
C GLU A 527 -17.31 -16.72 0.88
N ALA A 528 -16.83 -17.72 0.15
CA ALA A 528 -16.32 -17.55 -1.21
C ALA A 528 -17.38 -16.97 -2.15
N LEU A 529 -18.62 -17.48 -2.11
CA LEU A 529 -19.75 -16.96 -2.89
C LEU A 529 -20.04 -15.47 -2.58
N GLY A 530 -19.93 -15.07 -1.31
CA GLY A 530 -20.04 -13.66 -0.92
C GLY A 530 -18.93 -12.79 -1.51
N LYS A 531 -17.68 -13.28 -1.47
CA LYS A 531 -16.51 -12.59 -2.05
C LYS A 531 -16.62 -12.43 -3.57
N LEU A 532 -16.99 -13.49 -4.29
CA LEU A 532 -17.20 -13.48 -5.74
C LEU A 532 -18.19 -12.39 -6.17
N GLY A 533 -19.21 -12.12 -5.34
CA GLY A 533 -20.16 -11.04 -5.62
C GLY A 533 -21.17 -11.38 -6.73
N GLU A 534 -21.34 -12.66 -7.06
CA GLU A 534 -22.22 -13.12 -8.13
C GLU A 534 -23.67 -13.24 -7.62
N LYS A 535 -24.50 -12.24 -7.90
CA LYS A 535 -25.85 -12.09 -7.31
C LYS A 535 -26.83 -13.20 -7.70
N THR A 536 -26.62 -13.86 -8.83
CA THR A 536 -27.50 -14.96 -9.28
C THR A 536 -27.62 -16.09 -8.26
N VAL A 537 -26.70 -16.20 -7.30
CA VAL A 537 -26.71 -17.22 -6.24
C VAL A 537 -27.59 -16.89 -5.03
N MET A 538 -28.09 -15.66 -4.89
CA MET A 538 -28.85 -15.21 -3.72
C MET A 538 -30.10 -16.07 -3.42
N PRO A 539 -30.96 -16.43 -4.40
CA PRO A 539 -32.13 -17.27 -4.15
C PRO A 539 -31.75 -18.61 -3.53
N ASP A 540 -30.65 -19.20 -4.01
CA ASP A 540 -30.15 -20.48 -3.53
C ASP A 540 -29.56 -20.39 -2.12
N LEU A 541 -28.83 -19.31 -1.82
CA LEU A 541 -28.34 -19.04 -0.48
C LEU A 541 -29.49 -18.90 0.53
N LEU A 542 -30.58 -18.23 0.15
CA LEU A 542 -31.78 -18.11 0.99
C LEU A 542 -32.44 -19.48 1.28
N VAL A 543 -32.44 -20.39 0.30
CA VAL A 543 -32.94 -21.76 0.51
C VAL A 543 -32.08 -22.50 1.52
N VAL A 544 -30.75 -22.42 1.41
CA VAL A 544 -29.83 -23.07 2.36
C VAL A 544 -29.94 -22.44 3.76
N LEU A 545 -30.11 -21.13 3.85
CA LEU A 545 -30.29 -20.41 5.13
C LEU A 545 -31.55 -20.86 5.89
N LYS A 546 -32.65 -21.09 5.17
CA LYS A 546 -33.96 -21.48 5.74
C LYS A 546 -33.99 -22.91 6.26
N ASP A 547 -33.10 -23.80 5.80
CA ASP A 547 -33.05 -25.17 6.30
C ASP A 547 -32.48 -25.23 7.72
N LYS A 548 -33.36 -25.40 8.71
CA LYS A 548 -33.01 -25.48 10.14
C LYS A 548 -32.09 -26.64 10.51
N ARG A 549 -31.91 -27.62 9.62
CA ARG A 549 -30.97 -28.74 9.82
C ARG A 549 -29.52 -28.35 9.57
N ASN A 550 -29.28 -27.21 8.92
CA ASN A 550 -27.93 -26.69 8.73
C ASN A 550 -27.37 -26.13 10.05
N SER A 551 -26.05 -26.28 10.23
CA SER A 551 -25.36 -25.79 11.43
C SER A 551 -25.58 -24.27 11.60
N ARG A 552 -25.56 -23.81 12.86
CA ARG A 552 -25.66 -22.39 13.19
C ARG A 552 -24.58 -21.57 12.47
N TYR A 553 -23.34 -22.08 12.47
CA TYR A 553 -22.20 -21.45 11.79
C TYR A 553 -22.41 -21.32 10.29
N LEU A 554 -22.86 -22.38 9.60
CA LEU A 554 -23.15 -22.30 8.17
C LEU A 554 -24.19 -21.23 7.84
N ARG A 555 -25.27 -21.16 8.64
CA ARG A 555 -26.30 -20.12 8.46
C ARG A 555 -25.75 -18.70 8.68
N GLN A 556 -24.81 -18.53 9.62
CA GLN A 556 -24.13 -17.25 9.83
C GLN A 556 -23.29 -16.84 8.62
N PHE A 557 -22.46 -17.73 8.08
CA PHE A 557 -21.65 -17.44 6.88
C PHE A 557 -22.51 -17.13 5.65
N ILE A 558 -23.64 -17.84 5.48
CA ILE A 558 -24.60 -17.52 4.41
C ILE A 558 -25.22 -16.14 4.61
N THR A 559 -25.52 -15.76 5.87
CA THR A 559 -26.05 -14.42 6.17
C THR A 559 -25.03 -13.33 5.84
N ILE A 560 -23.76 -13.52 6.21
CA ILE A 560 -22.66 -12.61 5.85
C ILE A 560 -22.54 -12.49 4.33
N ALA A 561 -22.54 -13.63 3.62
CA ALA A 561 -22.46 -13.63 2.15
C ALA A 561 -23.60 -12.84 1.50
N LEU A 562 -24.83 -13.01 1.99
CA LEU A 562 -26.00 -12.26 1.51
C LEU A 562 -25.88 -10.76 1.77
N ILE A 563 -25.43 -10.35 2.97
CA ILE A 563 -25.19 -8.95 3.30
C ILE A 563 -24.12 -8.34 2.38
N THR A 564 -23.02 -9.05 2.14
CA THR A 564 -21.94 -8.59 1.25
C THR A 564 -22.44 -8.43 -0.19
N LEU A 565 -23.28 -9.36 -0.68
CA LEU A 565 -23.88 -9.29 -2.01
C LEU A 565 -24.84 -8.09 -2.16
N GLU A 566 -25.58 -7.76 -1.09
CA GLU A 566 -26.50 -6.63 -1.03
C GLU A 566 -25.76 -5.28 -0.90
N GLN A 567 -24.72 -5.19 -0.06
CA GLN A 567 -23.92 -3.96 0.09
C GLN A 567 -23.24 -3.52 -1.21
N LYS A 568 -22.78 -4.47 -2.04
CA LYS A 568 -22.27 -4.19 -3.38
C LYS A 568 -23.29 -3.48 -4.28
N GLU A 569 -24.60 -3.55 -3.99
CA GLU A 569 -25.66 -2.86 -4.74
C GLU A 569 -25.75 -1.35 -4.44
N LYS A 570 -25.58 -0.97 -3.17
CA LYS A 570 -25.70 0.43 -2.75
C LYS A 570 -24.59 1.30 -3.33
N TYR A 571 -23.38 0.77 -3.50
CA TYR A 571 -22.26 1.52 -4.06
C TYR A 571 -22.35 1.67 -5.59
N THR A 572 -22.79 0.66 -6.33
CA THR A 572 -22.97 0.78 -7.80
C THR A 572 -24.15 1.67 -8.19
N SER A 573 -25.13 1.87 -7.30
CA SER A 573 -26.27 2.78 -7.50
C SER A 573 -26.00 4.21 -6.99
N LEU A 574 -24.81 4.46 -6.42
CA LEU A 574 -24.35 5.75 -5.92
C LEU A 574 -23.33 6.44 -6.85
N SER A 575 -23.05 5.87 -8.03
CA SER A 575 -22.33 6.58 -9.09
C SER A 575 -23.12 7.83 -9.47
N LEU A 576 -22.53 8.99 -9.21
CA LEU A 576 -23.11 10.30 -9.50
C LEU A 576 -23.52 10.33 -10.98
N PRO A 577 -24.74 10.79 -11.33
CA PRO A 577 -24.97 11.22 -12.70
C PRO A 577 -23.96 12.33 -13.02
N PRO A 578 -23.45 12.40 -14.27
CA PRO A 578 -22.56 13.49 -14.66
C PRO A 578 -23.23 14.81 -14.32
N ALA A 579 -22.50 15.67 -13.59
CA ALA A 579 -22.96 17.01 -13.30
C ALA A 579 -23.11 17.74 -14.65
N GLU A 580 -24.35 18.13 -14.99
CA GLU A 580 -24.63 19.09 -16.05
C GLU A 580 -24.18 20.50 -15.66
#